data_AF-A0A9X1HKV1-F1
#
_entry.id   AF-A0A9X1HKV1-F1
#
_cell.length_a   1.000
_cell.length_b   1.000
_cell.length_c   1.000
_cell.angle_alpha   90.00
_cell.angle_beta   90.00
_cell.angle_gamma   90.00
#
_symmetry.space_group_name_H-M   'P 1'
#
loop_
_entity.id
_entity.type
_entity.pdbx_description
1 polymer ?
#
loop_
_entity_poly.entity_id
_entity_poly.type
_entity_poly.pdbx_seq_one_letter_code
_entity_poly.pdbx_strand_id
1 'polypeptide(L)'
;MNSPLKGILIFLLILLAFSGNILWYWMKNILKQSGYEVYAFAVHWADFGNMVNLIRRTEEVELKRKYKRILWSLLIILVIFISIAYLLIVRLDSGM
;
A
#
# COMPACT_ATOMS: atom_id res chain seq x y z
N MET A 1 8.57 -0.99 -26.46
CA MET A 1 9.16 -1.80 -25.38
C MET A 1 9.02 -3.24 -25.80
N ASN A 2 10.05 -4.09 -25.64
CA ASN A 2 9.93 -5.51 -26.01
C ASN A 2 8.70 -6.12 -25.31
N SER A 3 7.86 -6.84 -26.06
CA SER A 3 6.66 -7.53 -25.57
C SER A 3 6.85 -8.24 -24.21
N PRO A 4 7.96 -8.97 -23.95
CA PRO A 4 8.18 -9.61 -22.64
C PRO A 4 8.34 -8.63 -21.47
N LEU A 5 9.04 -7.50 -21.65
CA LEU A 5 9.23 -6.53 -20.57
C LEU A 5 7.91 -5.87 -20.16
N LYS A 6 7.04 -5.56 -21.14
CA LYS A 6 5.69 -5.05 -20.89
C LYS A 6 4.87 -6.03 -20.04
N GLY A 7 4.90 -7.31 -20.40
CA GLY A 7 4.21 -8.37 -19.66
C GLY A 7 4.69 -8.47 -18.21
N ILE A 8 6.00 -8.40 -17.99
CA ILE A 8 6.60 -8.43 -16.64
C ILE A 8 6.12 -7.24 -15.81
N LEU A 9 6.14 -6.02 -16.35
CA LEU A 9 5.71 -4.82 -15.60
C LEU A 9 4.22 -4.89 -15.24
N ILE A 10 3.36 -5.34 -16.16
CA ILE A 10 1.93 -5.53 -15.88
C ILE A 10 1.72 -6.59 -14.80
N PHE A 11 2.43 -7.72 -14.88
CA PHE A 11 2.36 -8.77 -13.87
C PHE A 11 2.79 -8.25 -12.48
N LEU A 12 3.87 -7.47 -12.42
CA LEU A 12 4.32 -6.84 -11.18
C LEU A 12 3.28 -5.86 -10.61
N LEU A 13 2.61 -5.07 -11.45
CA LEU A 13 1.52 -4.19 -11.00
C LEU A 13 0.37 -4.98 -10.38
N ILE A 14 -0.03 -6.11 -10.99
CA ILE A 14 -1.08 -6.98 -10.45
C ILE A 14 -0.65 -7.56 -9.09
N LEU A 15 0.59 -8.04 -8.98
CA LEU A 15 1.13 -8.59 -7.73
C LEU A 15 1.17 -7.52 -6.62
N LEU A 16 1.60 -6.29 -6.95
CA LEU A 16 1.63 -5.17 -6.02
C LEU A 16 0.23 -4.72 -5.61
N ALA A 17 -0.73 -4.69 -6.54
CA ALA A 17 -2.12 -4.37 -6.22
C ALA A 17 -2.74 -5.40 -5.28
N PHE A 18 -2.46 -6.69 -5.50
CA PHE A 18 -2.98 -7.76 -4.64
C PHE A 18 -2.35 -7.72 -3.24
N SER A 19 -1.02 -7.65 -3.16
CA SER A 19 -0.31 -7.56 -1.87
C SER A 19 -0.63 -6.27 -1.10
N GLY A 20 -0.75 -5.14 -1.79
CA GLY A 20 -1.20 -3.87 -1.23
C GLY A 20 -2.61 -3.98 -0.64
N ASN A 21 -3.55 -4.60 -1.35
CA ASN A 21 -4.89 -4.84 -0.84
C ASN A 21 -4.92 -5.74 0.40
N ILE A 22 -4.13 -6.83 0.42
CA ILE A 22 -4.04 -7.70 1.60
C ILE A 22 -3.56 -6.91 2.82
N LEU A 23 -2.46 -6.16 2.68
CA LEU A 23 -1.92 -5.35 3.76
C LEU A 23 -2.90 -4.25 4.19
N TRP A 24 -3.64 -3.70 3.23
CA TRP A 24 -4.68 -2.71 3.49
C TRP A 24 -5.80 -3.29 4.36
N TYR A 25 -6.31 -4.47 4.02
CA TYR A 25 -7.30 -5.17 4.84
C TYR A 25 -6.77 -5.51 6.23
N TRP A 26 -5.49 -5.89 6.32
CA TRP A 26 -4.89 -6.19 7.63
C TRP A 26 -4.78 -4.94 8.51
N MET A 27 -4.38 -3.80 7.94
CA MET A 27 -4.36 -2.52 8.63
C MET A 27 -5.77 -2.11 9.08
N LYS A 28 -6.79 -2.24 8.21
CA LYS A 28 -8.19 -1.97 8.59
C LYS A 28 -8.67 -2.85 9.73
N ASN A 29 -8.31 -4.13 9.74
CA ASN A 29 -8.66 -5.01 10.86
C ASN A 29 -8.00 -4.56 12.17
N ILE A 30 -6.73 -4.15 12.15
CA ILE A 30 -6.04 -3.62 13.33
C ILE A 30 -6.72 -2.35 13.84
N LEU A 31 -7.05 -1.42 12.94
CA LEU A 31 -7.76 -0.19 13.27
C LEU A 31 -9.12 -0.47 13.90
N LYS A 32 -9.91 -1.36 13.29
CA LYS A 32 -11.21 -1.78 13.79
C LYS A 32 -11.12 -2.42 15.18
N GLN A 33 -10.14 -3.30 15.40
CA GLN A 33 -9.88 -3.91 16.72
C GLN A 33 -9.44 -2.88 17.77
N SER A 34 -8.86 -1.77 17.34
CA SER A 34 -8.41 -0.67 18.22
C SER A 34 -9.49 0.40 18.42
N GLY A 35 -10.73 0.16 17.96
CA GLY A 35 -11.87 1.06 18.15
C GLY A 35 -11.99 2.20 17.12
N TYR A 36 -11.23 2.17 16.03
CA TYR A 36 -11.40 3.14 14.94
C TYR A 36 -12.50 2.69 13.97
N GLU A 37 -13.26 3.66 13.47
CA GLU A 37 -14.11 3.45 12.31
C GLU A 37 -13.25 3.26 11.06
N VAL A 38 -13.55 2.21 10.30
CA VAL A 38 -12.89 1.90 9.02
C VAL A 38 -13.91 1.93 7.91
N TYR A 39 -13.68 2.78 6.91
CA TYR A 39 -14.58 2.96 5.78
C TYR A 39 -14.13 2.08 4.60
N ALA A 40 -15.08 1.62 3.79
CA ALA A 40 -14.78 0.62 2.76
C ALA A 40 -13.85 1.14 1.66
N PHE A 41 -14.12 2.35 1.11
CA PHE A 41 -13.44 2.86 -0.09
C PHE A 41 -13.33 4.40 -0.21
N ALA A 42 -14.14 5.20 0.51
CA ALA A 42 -14.21 6.65 0.26
C ALA A 42 -13.14 7.48 1.00
N VAL A 43 -12.51 6.94 2.05
CA VAL A 43 -11.66 7.71 2.97
C VAL A 43 -10.32 7.02 3.26
N HIS A 44 -9.68 6.47 2.23
CA HIS A 44 -8.39 5.78 2.36
C HIS A 44 -7.33 6.61 3.11
N TRP A 45 -7.33 7.93 2.97
CA TRP A 45 -6.38 8.78 3.69
C TRP A 45 -6.62 8.85 5.20
N ALA A 46 -7.87 8.70 5.66
CA ALA A 46 -8.18 8.70 7.10
C ALA A 46 -7.61 7.47 7.81
N ASP A 47 -7.64 6.30 7.19
CA ASP A 47 -7.09 5.07 7.78
C ASP A 47 -5.57 5.19 8.01
N PHE A 48 -4.83 5.86 7.11
CA PHE A 48 -3.41 6.17 7.32
C PHE A 48 -3.21 7.08 8.54
N GLY A 49 -3.98 8.16 8.66
CA GLY A 49 -3.94 9.07 9.81
C GLY A 49 -4.27 8.35 11.12
N ASN A 50 -5.31 7.50 11.10
CA ASN A 50 -5.71 6.67 12.23
C ASN A 50 -4.61 5.68 12.64
N MET A 51 -3.92 5.08 11.66
CA MET A 51 -2.81 4.17 11.92
C MET A 51 -1.62 4.88 12.55
N VAL A 52 -1.29 6.09 12.08
CA VAL A 52 -0.25 6.93 12.70
C VAL A 52 -0.64 7.30 14.14
N ASN A 53 -1.90 7.65 14.38
CA ASN A 53 -2.40 7.95 15.71
C ASN A 53 -2.34 6.74 16.64
N LEU A 54 -2.72 5.55 16.15
CA LEU A 54 -2.60 4.30 16.89
C LEU A 54 -1.14 3.99 17.24
N ILE A 55 -0.21 4.12 16.29
CA ILE A 55 1.22 3.94 16.52
C ILE A 55 1.75 4.89 17.60
N ARG A 56 1.31 6.15 17.60
CA ARG A 56 1.74 7.15 18.60
C ARG A 56 1.26 6.80 20.00
N ARG A 57 0.05 6.25 20.13
CA ARG A 57 -0.58 5.90 21.42
C ARG A 57 -0.18 4.52 21.94
N THR A 58 0.35 3.65 21.08
CA THR A 58 0.79 2.31 21.49
C THR A 58 2.06 2.43 22.33
N GLU A 59 2.06 2.00 23.58
CA GLU A 59 3.26 2.04 24.43
C GLU A 59 4.16 0.82 24.21
N GLU A 60 3.54 -0.34 24.04
CA GLU A 60 4.21 -1.62 23.81
C GLU A 60 5.11 -1.58 22.57
N VAL A 61 6.41 -1.81 22.79
CA VAL A 61 7.45 -1.62 21.76
C VAL A 61 7.28 -2.57 20.59
N GLU A 62 6.94 -3.83 20.85
CA GLU A 62 6.79 -4.84 19.81
C GLU A 62 5.58 -4.56 18.92
N LEU A 63 4.45 -4.23 19.54
CA LEU A 63 3.22 -3.89 18.84
C LEU A 63 3.40 -2.61 18.01
N LYS A 64 4.05 -1.58 18.57
CA LYS A 64 4.42 -0.35 17.84
C LYS A 64 5.28 -0.65 16.61
N ARG A 65 6.27 -1.55 16.73
CA ARG A 65 7.12 -1.98 15.60
C ARG A 65 6.30 -2.71 14.53
N LYS A 66 5.40 -3.61 14.93
CA LYS A 66 4.50 -4.31 14.00
C LYS A 66 3.64 -3.33 13.21
N TYR A 67 3.03 -2.36 13.89
CA TYR A 67 2.20 -1.34 13.24
C TYR A 67 3.00 -0.46 12.28
N LYS A 68 4.21 -0.02 12.68
CA LYS A 68 5.11 0.71 11.79
C LYS A 68 5.48 -0.10 10.56
N ARG A 69 5.78 -1.40 10.69
CA ARG A 69 6.10 -2.26 9.54
C ARG A 69 4.94 -2.32 8.54
N ILE A 70 3.72 -2.50 9.01
CA ILE A 70 2.54 -2.54 8.14
C ILE A 70 2.36 -1.22 7.39
N LEU A 71 2.45 -0.10 8.10
CA LEU A 71 2.34 1.24 7.52
C LEU A 71 3.43 1.49 6.47
N TRP A 72 4.69 1.23 6.80
CA TRP A 72 5.81 1.42 5.86
C TRP A 72 5.74 0.50 4.66
N SER A 73 5.34 -0.77 4.83
CA SER A 73 5.16 -1.70 3.72
C SER A 73 4.08 -1.21 2.74
N LEU A 74 2.97 -0.68 3.24
CA LEU A 74 1.92 -0.08 2.39
C LEU A 74 2.44 1.13 1.61
N LEU A 75 3.18 2.03 2.26
CA LEU A 75 3.76 3.21 1.61
C LEU A 75 4.79 2.81 0.53
N ILE A 76 5.65 1.83 0.83
CA ILE A 76 6.63 1.31 -0.14
C ILE A 76 5.93 0.68 -1.34
N ILE A 77 4.91 -0.15 -1.12
CA ILE A 77 4.13 -0.75 -2.22
C ILE A 77 3.48 0.34 -3.08
N LEU A 78 2.91 1.38 -2.46
CA LEU A 78 2.30 2.50 -3.18
C LEU A 78 3.33 3.23 -4.05
N VAL A 79 4.52 3.54 -3.51
CA VAL A 79 5.59 4.21 -4.26
C VAL A 79 6.09 3.35 -5.42
N ILE A 80 6.32 2.05 -5.19
CA ILE A 80 6.77 1.13 -6.25
C ILE A 80 5.68 0.99 -7.32
N PHE A 81 4.41 0.84 -6.93
CA PHE A 81 3.28 0.73 -7.85
C PHE A 81 3.20 1.96 -8.75
N ILE A 82 3.23 3.17 -8.17
CA ILE A 82 3.21 4.42 -8.94
C ILE A 82 4.43 4.53 -9.86
N SER A 83 5.61 4.15 -9.39
CA SER A 83 6.84 4.20 -10.19
C SER A 83 6.77 3.26 -11.40
N ILE A 84 6.29 2.02 -11.22
CA ILE A 84 6.12 1.07 -12.31
C ILE A 84 5.02 1.52 -13.28
N ALA A 85 3.90 2.05 -12.76
CA ALA A 85 2.81 2.57 -13.57
C ALA A 85 3.27 3.76 -14.43
N TYR A 86 4.03 4.69 -13.84
CA TYR A 86 4.62 5.82 -14.55
C TYR A 86 5.60 5.35 -15.65
N LEU A 87 6.50 4.41 -15.32
CA LEU A 87 7.41 3.83 -16.31
C LEU A 87 6.65 3.16 -17.46
N LEU A 88 5.56 2.44 -17.16
CA LEU A 88 4.73 1.80 -18.16
C LEU A 88 4.07 2.83 -19.08
N ILE A 89 3.47 3.89 -18.53
CA ILE A 89 2.81 4.95 -19.31
C ILE A 89 3.81 5.68 -20.19
N VAL A 90 4.91 6.17 -19.62
CA VAL A 90 5.94 6.93 -20.37
C VAL A 90 6.54 6.08 -21.49
N ARG A 91 6.83 4.79 -21.22
CA ARG A 91 7.35 3.87 -22.24
C ARG A 91 6.31 3.56 -23.33
N LEU A 92 5.02 3.52 -23.01
CA LEU A 92 3.97 3.33 -24.01
C LEU A 92 3.82 4.56 -24.91
N ASP A 93 3.92 5.76 -24.35
CA ASP A 93 3.78 7.02 -25.10
C ASP A 93 5.01 7.33 -25.96
N SER A 94 6.21 6.92 -25.52
CA SER A 94 7.45 7.18 -26.25
C SER A 94 7.66 6.36 -27.55
N GLY A 95 6.74 5.45 -27.90
CA GLY A 95 6.83 4.64 -29.13
C GLY A 95 8.05 3.70 -29.23
N MET A 96 8.89 3.66 -28.19
CA MET A 96 10.09 2.82 -28.06
C MET A 96 9.81 1.52 -27.35
#